data_AF-A0A954WLN2-F1
#
_entry.id   AF-A0A954WLN2-F1
#
_cell.length_a   1.000
_cell.length_b   1.000
_cell.length_c   1.000
_cell.angle_alpha   90.00
_cell.angle_beta   90.00
_cell.angle_gamma   90.00
#
_symmetry.space_group_name_H-M   'P 1'
#
loop_
_entity.id
_entity.type
_entity.pdbx_description
1 polymer ?
#
loop_
_entity_poly.entity_id
_entity_poly.type
_entity_poly.pdbx_seq_one_letter_code
_entity_poly.pdbx_strand_id
1 'polypeptide(L)'
;AALRNSGGPVLLAEPEERALAVYLTRFSEALAETVADYRPNQLTNYVYELTKLYFSFYEKCPVLKADSDELRTSRLLLSDLTARTIRQSLELLGIRVVDRM
;
A
#
# COMPACT_ATOMS: atom_id res chain seq x y z
N ALA A 1 14.87 3.69 4.56
CA ALA A 1 15.89 2.63 4.61
C ALA A 1 15.91 1.93 5.97
N ALA A 2 16.05 2.66 7.09
CA ALA A 2 16.08 2.07 8.44
C ALA A 2 14.86 1.18 8.78
N LEU A 3 13.63 1.67 8.55
CA LEU A 3 12.38 0.93 8.79
C LEU A 3 12.27 -0.38 8.00
N ARG A 4 12.86 -0.46 6.80
CA ARG A 4 12.77 -1.63 5.92
C ARG A 4 13.81 -2.69 6.29
N ASN A 5 14.94 -2.25 6.82
CA ASN A 5 16.03 -3.11 7.25
C ASN A 5 15.81 -3.66 8.67
N SER A 6 14.84 -3.14 9.43
CA SER A 6 14.51 -3.66 10.76
C SER A 6 13.86 -5.04 10.75
N GLY A 7 13.50 -5.61 9.59
CA GLY A 7 13.11 -7.03 9.45
C GLY A 7 11.94 -7.49 10.31
N GLY A 8 11.17 -6.54 10.88
CA GLY A 8 10.09 -6.83 11.82
C GLY A 8 8.95 -7.60 11.14
N PRO A 9 8.24 -8.47 11.87
CA PRO A 9 7.11 -9.21 11.32
C PRO A 9 5.97 -8.26 10.93
N VAL A 10 5.32 -8.55 9.81
CA VAL A 10 4.05 -7.91 9.44
C VAL A 10 2.93 -8.64 10.18
N LEU A 11 2.41 -8.00 11.22
CA LEU A 11 1.27 -8.45 12.01
C LEU A 11 -0.03 -7.95 11.36
N LEU A 12 -0.97 -8.86 11.11
CA LEU A 12 -2.29 -8.61 10.55
C LEU A 12 -3.34 -8.99 11.60
N ALA A 13 -3.56 -8.12 12.58
CA ALA A 13 -4.48 -8.32 13.69
C ALA A 13 -5.92 -7.91 13.32
N GLU A 14 -6.05 -6.82 12.56
CA GLU A 14 -7.34 -6.26 12.17
C GLU A 14 -7.74 -6.68 10.74
N PRO A 15 -9.05 -6.77 10.45
CA PRO A 15 -9.52 -7.14 9.12
C PRO A 15 -9.08 -6.12 8.04
N GLU A 16 -8.95 -4.84 8.39
CA GLU A 16 -8.48 -3.80 7.48
C GLU A 16 -6.99 -3.94 7.13
N GLU A 17 -6.15 -4.31 8.09
CA GLU A 17 -4.73 -4.63 7.85
C GLU A 17 -4.61 -5.78 6.84
N ARG A 18 -5.38 -6.84 7.07
CA ARG A 18 -5.40 -8.01 6.18
C ARG A 18 -5.93 -7.67 4.79
N ALA A 19 -7.02 -6.90 4.70
CA ALA A 19 -7.59 -6.50 3.42
C ALA A 19 -6.60 -5.68 2.59
N LEU A 20 -5.92 -4.71 3.21
CA LEU A 20 -4.87 -3.91 2.58
C LEU A 20 -3.69 -4.79 2.13
N ALA A 21 -3.19 -5.65 3.01
CA ALA A 21 -2.06 -6.53 2.71
C ALA A 21 -2.35 -7.47 1.53
N VAL A 22 -3.52 -8.10 1.49
CA VAL A 22 -3.93 -8.97 0.38
C VAL A 22 -4.10 -8.18 -0.92
N TYR A 23 -4.63 -6.96 -0.87
CA TYR A 23 -4.79 -6.15 -2.08
C TYR A 23 -3.44 -5.66 -2.64
N LEU A 24 -2.47 -5.39 -1.77
CA LEU A 24 -1.10 -5.05 -2.17
C LEU A 24 -0.41 -6.18 -2.95
N THR A 25 -0.64 -7.44 -2.61
CA THR A 25 -0.04 -8.56 -3.36
C THR A 25 -0.58 -8.70 -4.78
N ARG A 26 -1.75 -8.12 -5.08
CA ARG A 26 -2.35 -8.13 -6.42
C ARG A 26 -1.74 -7.11 -7.39
N PHE A 27 -0.77 -6.31 -6.97
CA PHE A 27 -0.15 -5.31 -7.83
C PHE A 27 0.43 -5.92 -9.13
N SER A 28 1.10 -7.08 -9.03
CA SER A 28 1.64 -7.78 -10.19
C SER A 28 0.56 -8.26 -11.16
N GLU A 29 -0.58 -8.69 -10.64
CA GLU A 29 -1.73 -9.11 -11.45
C GLU A 29 -2.35 -7.91 -12.18
N ALA A 30 -2.54 -6.79 -11.48
CA ALA A 30 -3.04 -5.55 -12.08
C ALA A 30 -2.14 -5.01 -13.19
N LEU A 31 -0.81 -5.14 -13.03
CA LEU A 31 0.15 -4.80 -14.08
C LEU A 31 0.06 -5.75 -15.27
N ALA A 32 -0.03 -7.06 -15.04
CA ALA A 32 -0.15 -8.04 -16.09
C ALA A 32 -1.43 -7.83 -16.92
N GLU A 33 -2.56 -7.55 -16.27
CA GLU A 33 -3.84 -7.24 -16.93
C GLU A 33 -3.73 -5.96 -17.78
N THR A 34 -3.18 -4.89 -17.19
CA THR A 34 -2.99 -3.60 -17.87
C THR A 34 -2.18 -3.75 -19.16
N VAL A 35 -1.11 -4.55 -19.13
CA VAL A 35 -0.24 -4.79 -20.29
C VAL A 35 -0.87 -5.72 -21.30
N ALA A 36 -1.61 -6.74 -20.86
CA ALA A 36 -2.28 -7.69 -21.76
C ALA A 36 -3.31 -6.99 -22.66
N ASP A 37 -4.08 -6.05 -22.11
CA ASP A 37 -5.13 -5.35 -22.84
C ASP A 37 -4.70 -3.99 -23.41
N TYR A 38 -3.50 -3.50 -23.08
CA TYR A 38 -3.03 -2.14 -23.37
C TYR A 38 -3.95 -1.04 -22.80
N ARG A 39 -4.49 -1.25 -21.60
CA ARG A 39 -5.52 -0.40 -20.98
C ARG A 39 -5.03 0.23 -19.67
N PRO A 40 -4.36 1.41 -19.71
CA PRO A 40 -3.80 2.05 -18.50
C PRO A 40 -4.85 2.40 -17.44
N ASN A 41 -6.12 2.51 -17.82
CA ASN A 41 -7.21 2.75 -16.88
C ASN A 41 -7.43 1.59 -15.87
N GLN A 42 -6.98 0.37 -16.18
CA GLN A 42 -7.01 -0.75 -15.24
C GLN A 42 -6.06 -0.49 -14.06
N LEU A 43 -4.83 -0.03 -14.34
CA LEU A 43 -3.88 0.36 -13.31
C LEU A 43 -4.38 1.54 -12.47
N THR A 44 -5.05 2.53 -13.07
CA THR A 44 -5.65 3.62 -12.29
C THR A 44 -6.76 3.13 -11.37
N ASN A 45 -7.58 2.18 -11.82
CA ASN A 45 -8.62 1.58 -10.97
C ASN A 45 -8.01 0.81 -9.79
N TYR A 46 -6.92 0.07 -10.02
CA TYR A 46 -6.18 -0.58 -8.95
C TYR A 46 -5.68 0.42 -7.90
N VAL A 47 -5.04 1.52 -8.33
CA VAL A 47 -4.53 2.56 -7.42
C VAL A 47 -5.67 3.21 -6.63
N TYR A 48 -6.81 3.45 -7.27
CA TYR A 48 -7.98 4.03 -6.63
C TYR A 48 -8.52 3.14 -5.51
N GLU A 49 -8.72 1.85 -5.80
CA GLU A 49 -9.18 0.89 -4.80
C GLU A 49 -8.16 0.65 -3.69
N LEU A 50 -6.85 0.61 -4.02
CA LEU A 50 -5.78 0.55 -3.02
C LEU A 50 -5.86 1.75 -2.05
N THR A 51 -6.09 2.95 -2.58
CA THR A 51 -6.20 4.17 -1.77
C THR A 51 -7.41 4.12 -0.84
N LYS A 52 -8.55 3.58 -1.29
CA LYS A 52 -9.74 3.37 -0.45
C LYS A 52 -9.48 2.40 0.69
N LEU A 53 -8.81 1.28 0.42
CA LEU A 53 -8.42 0.32 1.46
C LEU A 53 -7.44 0.94 2.46
N TYR A 54 -6.48 1.71 1.97
CA TYR A 54 -5.54 2.43 2.82
C TYR A 54 -6.25 3.44 3.73
N PHE A 55 -7.21 4.20 3.20
CA PHE A 55 -7.99 5.13 4.00
C PHE A 55 -8.74 4.42 5.12
N SER A 56 -9.43 3.31 4.82
CA SER A 56 -10.11 2.52 5.86
C SER A 56 -9.16 1.94 6.90
N PHE A 57 -7.98 1.47 6.48
CA PHE A 57 -6.92 1.01 7.39
C PHE A 57 -6.44 2.16 8.29
N TYR A 58 -6.18 3.33 7.71
CA TYR A 58 -5.66 4.48 8.45
C TYR A 58 -6.65 5.01 9.50
N GLU A 59 -7.96 4.99 9.19
CA GLU A 59 -9.00 5.40 10.14
C GLU A 59 -9.17 4.41 11.30
N LYS A 60 -9.14 3.11 11.02
CA LYS A 60 -9.49 2.06 11.99
C LYS A 60 -8.31 1.48 12.75
N CYS A 61 -7.10 1.59 12.21
CA CYS A 61 -5.89 1.01 12.78
C CYS A 61 -4.89 2.13 13.13
N PRO A 62 -4.87 2.65 14.37
CA PRO A 62 -3.97 3.72 14.78
C PRO A 62 -2.50 3.34 14.55
N VAL A 63 -1.83 4.02 13.62
CA VAL A 63 -0.44 3.69 13.25
C VAL A 63 0.54 4.14 14.32
N LEU A 64 0.52 5.43 14.68
CA LEU A 64 1.49 6.01 15.63
C LEU A 64 1.17 5.73 17.09
N LYS A 65 -0.09 5.45 17.40
CA LYS A 65 -0.61 5.16 18.74
C LYS A 65 -0.93 3.67 18.92
N ALA A 66 -0.23 2.79 18.19
CA ALA A 66 -0.43 1.36 18.32
C ALA A 66 -0.01 0.87 19.71
N ASP A 67 -0.64 -0.21 20.18
CA ASP A 67 -0.49 -0.71 21.54
C ASP A 67 0.90 -1.31 21.84
N SER A 68 1.64 -1.68 20.79
CA SER A 68 3.02 -2.18 20.90
C SER A 68 3.91 -1.61 19.80
N ASP A 69 5.22 -1.55 20.08
CA ASP A 69 6.22 -1.12 19.09
C ASP A 69 6.30 -2.06 17.87
N GLU A 70 6.00 -3.35 18.06
CA GLU A 70 5.92 -4.33 16.99
C GLU A 70 4.73 -4.03 16.07
N LEU A 71 3.55 -3.76 16.64
CA LEU A 71 2.35 -3.41 15.89
C LEU A 71 2.51 -2.06 15.19
N ARG A 72 3.12 -1.08 15.85
CA ARG A 72 3.50 0.21 15.25
C ARG A 72 4.40 0.01 14.04
N THR A 73 5.42 -0.84 14.17
CA THR A 73 6.36 -1.15 13.08
C THR A 73 5.65 -1.86 11.92
N SER A 74 4.80 -2.85 12.20
CA SER A 74 3.98 -3.54 11.19
C SER A 74 3.12 -2.56 10.39
N ARG A 75 2.37 -1.69 11.08
CA ARG A 75 1.51 -0.69 10.45
C ARG A 75 2.31 0.32 9.61
N LEU A 76 3.47 0.76 10.11
CA LEU A 76 4.38 1.62 9.34
C LEU A 76 4.92 0.94 8.09
N LEU A 77 5.22 -0.36 8.15
CA LEU A 77 5.63 -1.14 6.97
C LEU A 77 4.51 -1.23 5.93
N LEU A 78 3.26 -1.45 6.34
CA LEU A 78 2.10 -1.43 5.45
C LEU A 78 1.91 -0.05 4.79
N SER A 79 2.08 1.04 5.55
CA SER A 79 2.04 2.41 5.01
C SER A 79 3.18 2.67 4.01
N ASP A 80 4.43 2.31 4.31
CA ASP A 80 5.58 2.48 3.39
C ASP A 80 5.38 1.69 2.10
N LEU A 81 4.91 0.44 2.21
CA LEU A 81 4.63 -0.40 1.05
C LEU A 81 3.51 0.21 0.18
N THR A 82 2.41 0.65 0.80
CA THR A 82 1.31 1.30 0.08
C THR A 82 1.79 2.54 -0.67
N ALA A 83 2.52 3.43 0.00
CA ALA A 83 3.05 4.66 -0.61
C ALA A 83 3.96 4.36 -1.82
N ARG A 84 4.80 3.32 -1.71
CA ARG A 84 5.67 2.87 -2.80
C ARG A 84 4.89 2.29 -3.98
N THR A 85 3.88 1.46 -3.71
CA THR A 85 3.03 0.90 -4.76
C THR A 85 2.28 1.99 -5.51
N ILE A 86 1.73 2.99 -4.81
CA ILE A 86 1.06 4.13 -5.42
C ILE A 86 2.06 4.94 -6.27
N ARG A 87 3.23 5.28 -5.71
CA ARG A 87 4.29 6.00 -6.45
C ARG A 87 4.69 5.26 -7.72
N GLN A 88 5.00 3.97 -7.62
CA GLN A 88 5.39 3.15 -8.77
C GLN A 88 4.29 3.12 -9.84
N SER A 89 3.03 2.97 -9.41
CA SER A 89 1.90 2.95 -10.34
C SER A 89 1.73 4.28 -11.08
N LEU A 90 1.86 5.39 -10.36
CA LEU A 90 1.78 6.74 -10.95
C LEU A 90 2.97 7.02 -11.88
N GLU A 91 4.18 6.60 -11.51
CA GLU A 91 5.38 6.70 -12.36
C GLU A 91 5.21 5.92 -13.66
N LEU A 92 4.63 4.72 -13.61
CA LEU A 92 4.30 3.91 -14.80
C LEU A 92 3.26 4.58 -15.69
N LEU A 93 2.37 5.39 -15.12
CA LEU A 93 1.39 6.21 -15.84
C LEU A 93 1.99 7.55 -16.33
N GLY A 94 3.28 7.82 -16.08
CA GLY A 94 3.94 9.07 -16.45
C GLY A 94 3.64 10.26 -15.52
N ILE A 95 3.06 10.01 -14.35
CA ILE A 95 2.68 11.03 -13.37
C ILE A 95 3.76 11.10 -12.28
N ARG A 96 4.35 12.28 -12.10
CA ARG A 96 5.33 12.53 -11.03
C ARG A 96 4.62 12.83 -9.71
N VAL A 97 5.16 12.29 -8.62
CA VAL A 97 4.66 12.54 -7.26
C VAL A 97 5.62 13.45 -6.47
N VAL A 98 5.07 14.20 -5.52
CA VAL A 98 5.81 15.03 -4.56
C VAL A 98 5.83 14.36 -3.19
N ASP A 99 6.84 14.67 -2.37
CA ASP A 99 6.96 14.07 -1.03
C ASP A 99 6.01 14.71 -0.01
N ARG A 100 5.59 15.96 -0.24
CA ARG A 100 4.55 16.67 0.51
C ARG A 100 3.76 17.56 -0.45
N MET A 101 2.44 17.56 -0.30
CA MET A 101 1.55 18.54 -0.93
C MET A 101 1.48 19.82 -0.09
#